data_AF-A0AAD1TQH1-F1
#
_entry.id   AF-A0AAD1TQH1-F1
#
_cell.length_a   1.000
_cell.length_b   1.000
_cell.length_c   1.000
_cell.angle_alpha   90.00
_cell.angle_beta   90.00
_cell.angle_gamma   90.00
#
_symmetry.space_group_name_H-M   'P 1'
#
loop_
_entity.id
_entity.type
_entity.pdbx_description
1 polymer ?
#
loop_
_entity_poly.entity_id
_entity_poly.type
_entity_poly.pdbx_seq_one_letter_code
_entity_poly.pdbx_strand_id
1 'polypeptide(L)'
;VPANILLVDRAHRVPCPSHLPDTTPRDVLIRVHYYYVKEHILRASRNKAKPPEDYPTVHLFTDISAVTLRRRKEFAPVTMRYVTGRMRYVTGGVSPTKLLAMREGSLKPIMSPEDGVRKLKAWGITPHGDTDADSSPARRLRLKCSTAPTSR
;
A
#
# COMPACT_ATOMS: atom_id res chain seq x y z
N VAL A 1 -28.24 -10.57 8.94
CA VAL A 1 -26.97 -10.70 9.69
C VAL A 1 -26.70 -9.38 10.39
N PRO A 2 -26.54 -9.33 11.72
CA PRO A 2 -26.34 -8.07 12.43
C PRO A 2 -25.06 -7.39 11.93
N ALA A 3 -25.13 -6.08 11.72
CA ALA A 3 -24.24 -5.34 10.82
C ALA A 3 -22.79 -5.14 11.29
N ASN A 4 -22.38 -5.63 12.47
CA ASN A 4 -21.10 -5.26 13.08
C ASN A 4 -20.41 -6.39 13.87
N ILE A 5 -20.47 -7.65 13.42
CA ILE A 5 -19.70 -8.72 14.08
C ILE A 5 -18.31 -8.85 13.43
N LEU A 6 -17.27 -8.56 14.20
CA LEU A 6 -15.88 -8.89 13.86
C LEU A 6 -15.57 -10.33 14.32
N LEU A 7 -15.55 -11.28 13.39
CA LEU A 7 -15.10 -12.65 13.63
C LEU A 7 -13.70 -12.86 13.04
N VAL A 8 -12.78 -13.36 13.86
CA VAL A 8 -11.40 -13.64 13.49
C VAL A 8 -11.18 -15.15 13.54
N ASP A 9 -10.84 -15.75 12.40
CA ASP A 9 -10.53 -17.19 12.32
C ASP A 9 -9.15 -17.48 12.92
N ARG A 10 -8.18 -16.59 12.65
CA ARG A 10 -6.78 -16.77 13.05
C ARG A 10 -6.08 -15.42 13.17
N ALA A 11 -5.29 -15.25 14.23
CA ALA A 11 -4.38 -14.13 14.40
C ALA A 11 -3.05 -14.63 14.96
N HIS A 12 -1.94 -14.32 14.32
CA HIS A 12 -0.60 -14.76 14.76
C HIS A 12 0.50 -13.85 14.19
N ARG A 13 1.67 -13.88 14.83
CA ARG A 13 2.85 -13.15 14.36
C ARG A 13 3.57 -13.92 13.24
N VAL A 14 4.11 -13.18 12.29
CA VAL A 14 5.00 -13.73 11.25
C VAL A 14 6.36 -14.07 11.89
N PRO A 15 7.04 -15.14 11.45
CA PRO A 15 8.42 -15.41 11.85
C PRO A 15 9.33 -14.20 11.59
N CYS A 16 10.28 -13.95 12.51
CA CYS A 16 11.26 -12.89 12.32
C CYS A 16 12.23 -13.30 11.21
N PRO A 17 12.44 -12.47 10.18
CA PRO A 17 13.50 -12.72 9.19
C PRO A 17 14.86 -12.71 9.86
N SER A 18 15.75 -13.62 9.45
CA SER A 18 17.10 -13.76 10.04
C SER A 18 17.99 -12.51 9.93
N HIS A 19 17.68 -11.61 9.00
CA HIS A 19 18.44 -10.37 8.76
C HIS A 19 17.99 -9.19 9.63
N LEU A 20 16.91 -9.33 10.42
CA LEU A 20 16.41 -8.29 11.31
C LEU A 20 16.75 -8.60 12.76
N PRO A 21 17.03 -7.57 13.59
CA PRO A 21 17.22 -7.78 15.02
C PRO A 21 15.91 -8.24 15.67
N ASP A 22 16.00 -9.13 16.66
CA ASP A 22 14.83 -9.71 17.33
C ASP A 22 13.99 -8.68 18.12
N THR A 23 14.53 -7.48 18.33
CA THR A 23 13.83 -6.34 18.90
C THR A 23 12.85 -5.66 17.93
N THR A 24 12.90 -6.00 16.63
CA THR A 24 12.01 -5.42 15.63
C THR A 24 10.58 -5.93 15.83
N PRO A 25 9.56 -5.05 15.90
CA PRO A 25 8.17 -5.48 15.93
C PRO A 25 7.84 -6.34 14.72
N ARG A 26 7.29 -7.53 14.96
CA ARG A 26 6.91 -8.48 13.91
C ARG A 26 5.51 -8.16 13.39
N ASP A 27 5.32 -8.36 12.10
CA ASP A 27 4.01 -8.24 11.48
C ASP A 27 3.02 -9.27 12.06
N VAL A 28 1.75 -8.88 12.16
CA VAL A 28 0.65 -9.76 12.58
C VAL A 28 -0.22 -10.08 11.38
N LEU A 29 -0.38 -11.37 11.10
CA LEU A 29 -1.31 -11.87 10.09
C LEU A 29 -2.63 -12.22 10.74
N ILE A 30 -3.70 -11.59 10.23
CA ILE A 30 -5.06 -11.78 10.70
C ILE A 30 -5.93 -12.29 9.55
N ARG A 31 -6.56 -13.44 9.75
CA ARG A 31 -7.60 -13.98 8.87
C ARG A 31 -8.95 -13.63 9.47
N VAL A 32 -9.61 -12.65 8.85
CA VAL A 32 -10.98 -12.26 9.18
C VAL A 32 -11.95 -13.19 8.46
N HIS A 33 -12.95 -13.69 9.18
CA HIS A 33 -13.91 -14.67 8.67
C HIS A 33 -14.68 -14.14 7.44
N TYR A 34 -15.16 -12.91 7.54
CA TYR A 34 -15.94 -12.27 6.47
C TYR A 34 -15.10 -11.32 5.61
N TYR A 35 -15.11 -11.55 4.30
CA TYR A 35 -14.40 -10.71 3.33
C TYR A 35 -14.84 -9.24 3.37
N TYR A 36 -16.14 -8.97 3.48
CA TYR A 36 -16.66 -7.59 3.48
C TYR A 36 -16.18 -6.81 4.72
N VAL A 37 -16.05 -7.45 5.89
CA VAL A 37 -15.54 -6.84 7.12
C VAL A 37 -14.09 -6.44 6.94
N LYS A 38 -13.26 -7.35 6.40
CA LYS A 38 -11.86 -7.08 6.06
C LYS A 38 -11.73 -5.87 5.12
N GLU A 39 -12.52 -5.80 4.05
CA GLU A 39 -12.51 -4.67 3.12
C GLU A 39 -12.99 -3.36 3.78
N HIS A 40 -13.97 -3.44 4.68
CA HIS A 40 -14.45 -2.28 5.43
C HIS A 40 -13.36 -1.70 6.35
N ILE A 41 -12.67 -2.57 7.11
CA ILE A 41 -11.53 -2.19 7.97
C ILE A 41 -10.42 -1.53 7.14
N LEU A 42 -10.06 -2.12 5.99
CA LEU A 42 -9.02 -1.58 5.12
C LEU A 42 -9.40 -0.22 4.51
N ARG A 43 -10.67 -0.04 4.14
CA ARG A 43 -11.18 1.26 3.66
C ARG A 43 -11.13 2.32 4.77
N ALA A 44 -11.58 1.98 5.98
CA ALA A 44 -11.53 2.88 7.13
C ALA A 44 -10.09 3.32 7.42
N SER A 45 -9.13 2.38 7.40
CA SER A 45 -7.70 2.66 7.58
C SER A 45 -7.14 3.61 6.52
N ARG A 46 -7.47 3.40 5.23
CA ARG A 46 -7.03 4.29 4.13
C ARG A 46 -7.64 5.69 4.20
N ASN A 47 -8.87 5.81 4.69
CA ASN A 47 -9.57 7.08 4.86
C ASN A 47 -9.10 7.88 6.09
N LYS A 48 -7.92 7.55 6.64
CA LYS A 48 -7.30 8.20 7.79
C LYS A 48 -8.16 8.14 9.06
N ALA A 49 -8.90 7.04 9.26
CA ALA A 49 -9.41 6.76 10.59
C ALA A 49 -8.25 6.81 11.59
N LYS A 50 -8.40 7.56 12.68
CA LYS A 50 -7.36 7.68 13.68
C LYS A 50 -7.10 6.28 14.26
N PRO A 51 -5.84 5.81 14.27
CA PRO A 51 -5.53 4.58 14.99
C PRO A 51 -5.79 4.77 16.50
N PRO A 52 -5.90 3.67 17.26
CA PRO A 52 -5.98 3.74 18.71
C PRO A 52 -4.84 4.57 19.30
N GLU A 53 -5.10 5.30 20.39
CA GLU A 53 -4.11 6.19 21.02
C GLU A 53 -2.85 5.45 21.47
N ASP A 54 -3.01 4.20 21.93
CA ASP A 54 -1.91 3.32 22.32
C ASP A 54 -1.02 2.88 21.15
N TYR A 55 -1.54 2.96 19.91
CA TYR A 55 -0.92 2.42 18.72
C TYR A 55 -0.92 3.40 17.54
N PRO A 56 -0.31 4.59 17.69
CA PRO A 56 -0.44 5.69 16.73
C PRO A 56 0.22 5.42 15.38
N THR A 57 1.11 4.42 15.30
CA THR A 57 1.93 4.09 14.12
C THR A 57 1.54 2.78 13.46
N VAL A 58 0.42 2.17 13.85
CA VAL A 58 -0.03 0.91 13.24
C VAL A 58 -0.52 1.15 11.82
N HIS A 59 -0.01 0.35 10.89
CA HIS A 59 -0.40 0.36 9.49
C HIS A 59 -1.05 -0.97 9.12
N LEU A 60 -2.18 -0.89 8.42
CA LEU A 60 -2.90 -2.07 7.94
C LEU A 60 -2.69 -2.23 6.44
N PHE A 61 -2.27 -3.42 6.05
CA PHE A 61 -2.06 -3.80 4.65
C PHE A 61 -2.87 -5.04 4.30
N THR A 62 -3.22 -5.15 3.02
CA THR A 62 -3.77 -6.39 2.47
C THR A 62 -2.69 -7.44 2.36
N ASP A 63 -2.97 -8.67 2.78
CA ASP A 63 -2.15 -9.82 2.46
C ASP A 63 -2.23 -10.12 0.94
N ILE A 64 -1.08 -10.13 0.29
CA ILE A 64 -0.94 -10.25 -1.16
C ILE A 64 0.23 -11.19 -1.44
N SER A 65 0.04 -12.10 -2.40
CA SER A 65 1.10 -13.02 -2.81
C SER A 65 2.34 -12.29 -3.36
N ALA A 66 3.53 -12.87 -3.14
CA ALA A 66 4.80 -12.32 -3.62
C ALA A 66 4.81 -12.06 -5.14
N VAL A 67 4.19 -12.95 -5.93
CA VAL A 67 4.05 -12.79 -7.39
C VAL A 67 3.24 -11.54 -7.73
N THR A 68 2.15 -11.31 -7.01
CA THR A 68 1.32 -10.12 -7.21
C THR A 68 2.06 -8.84 -6.78
N LEU A 69 2.80 -8.89 -5.66
CA LEU A 69 3.63 -7.78 -5.21
C LEU A 69 4.70 -7.43 -6.24
N ARG A 70 5.37 -8.43 -6.83
CA ARG A 70 6.35 -8.23 -7.91
C ARG A 70 5.71 -7.54 -9.11
N ARG A 71 4.56 -8.04 -9.58
CA ARG A 71 3.82 -7.41 -10.68
C ARG A 71 3.41 -5.97 -10.35
N ARG A 72 2.99 -5.68 -9.11
CA ARG A 72 2.68 -4.29 -8.70
C ARG A 72 3.91 -3.39 -8.73
N LYS A 73 5.08 -3.89 -8.34
CA LYS A 73 6.35 -3.14 -8.41
C LYS A 73 6.72 -2.82 -9.85
N GLU A 74 6.40 -3.67 -10.83
CA GLU A 74 6.63 -3.38 -12.26
C GLU A 74 5.84 -2.15 -12.74
N PHE A 75 4.73 -1.78 -12.09
CA PHE A 75 3.99 -0.55 -12.37
C PHE A 75 4.55 0.69 -11.65
N ALA A 76 5.59 0.57 -10.83
CA ALA A 76 6.24 1.70 -10.15
C ALA A 76 6.53 2.89 -11.09
N PRO A 77 7.20 2.72 -12.26
CA PRO A 77 7.50 3.85 -13.16
C PRO A 77 6.25 4.57 -13.67
N VAL A 78 5.14 3.84 -13.83
CA VAL A 78 3.86 4.39 -14.28
C VAL A 78 3.18 5.12 -13.12
N THR A 79 3.08 4.49 -11.94
CA THR A 79 2.42 5.09 -10.76
C THR A 79 3.12 6.34 -10.25
N MET A 80 4.45 6.37 -10.24
CA MET A 80 5.23 7.56 -9.89
C MET A 80 4.84 8.77 -10.75
N ARG A 81 4.67 8.57 -12.07
CA ARG A 81 4.25 9.63 -13.00
C ARG A 81 2.84 10.13 -12.70
N TYR A 82 1.91 9.24 -12.34
CA TYR A 82 0.57 9.65 -11.90
C TYR A 82 0.61 10.46 -10.61
N VAL A 83 1.44 10.07 -9.63
CA VAL A 83 1.62 10.82 -8.37
C VAL A 83 2.19 12.22 -8.65
N THR A 84 3.26 12.31 -9.45
CA THR A 84 3.89 13.59 -9.82
C THR A 84 2.93 14.48 -10.61
N GLY A 85 2.20 13.92 -11.57
CA GLY A 85 1.17 14.61 -12.33
C GLY A 85 -0.10 14.94 -11.54
N ARG A 86 -0.14 14.65 -10.23
CA ARG A 86 -1.31 14.80 -9.35
C ARG A 86 -2.58 14.16 -9.90
N MET A 87 -2.42 13.10 -10.67
CA MET A 87 -3.51 12.36 -11.28
C MET A 87 -3.97 11.24 -10.36
N ARG A 88 -5.27 11.00 -10.35
CA ARG A 88 -5.85 9.91 -9.56
C ARG A 88 -5.69 8.60 -10.31
N TYR A 89 -5.22 7.59 -9.59
CA TYR A 89 -5.21 6.21 -10.05
C TYR A 89 -5.73 5.33 -8.93
N VAL A 90 -6.25 4.16 -9.30
CA VAL A 90 -6.72 3.15 -8.36
C VAL A 90 -5.91 1.88 -8.58
N THR A 91 -5.29 1.40 -7.51
CA THR A 91 -4.70 0.08 -7.42
C THR A 91 -5.58 -0.82 -6.57
N GLY A 92 -5.93 -2.01 -7.07
CA GLY A 92 -6.52 -3.06 -6.25
C GLY A 92 -8.00 -2.89 -5.84
N GLY A 93 -8.90 -2.81 -6.81
CA GLY A 93 -10.35 -2.98 -6.60
C GLY A 93 -10.98 -4.09 -7.45
N VAL A 94 -10.55 -4.20 -8.73
CA VAL A 94 -11.11 -5.16 -9.70
C VAL A 94 -10.13 -6.30 -10.00
N SER A 95 -8.82 -6.06 -9.88
CA SER A 95 -7.80 -7.08 -10.11
C SER A 95 -6.54 -6.75 -9.32
N PRO A 96 -5.84 -7.77 -8.80
CA PRO A 96 -4.62 -7.58 -8.02
C PRO A 96 -3.46 -6.94 -8.80
N THR A 97 -3.46 -7.07 -10.14
CA THR A 97 -2.33 -6.72 -11.02
C THR A 97 -2.62 -5.61 -12.02
N LYS A 98 -3.84 -5.06 -12.05
CA LYS A 98 -4.23 -4.01 -13.01
C LYS A 98 -4.20 -2.65 -12.33
N LEU A 99 -3.80 -1.64 -13.11
CA LEU A 99 -3.87 -0.23 -12.70
C LEU A 99 -5.05 0.43 -13.42
N LEU A 100 -5.87 1.18 -12.70
CA LEU A 100 -6.92 2.00 -13.32
C LEU A 100 -6.51 3.47 -13.24
N ALA A 101 -6.33 4.11 -14.38
CA ALA A 101 -6.00 5.53 -14.45
C ALA A 101 -7.26 6.35 -14.68
N MET A 102 -7.45 7.41 -13.89
CA MET A 102 -8.57 8.33 -14.07
C MET A 102 -8.18 9.38 -15.13
N ARG A 103 -8.96 9.46 -16.21
CA ARG A 103 -8.79 10.47 -17.26
C ARG A 103 -10.13 10.86 -17.86
N GLU A 104 -10.37 12.16 -18.04
CA GLU A 104 -11.62 12.68 -18.63
C GLU A 104 -12.88 12.11 -17.93
N GLY A 105 -12.82 11.95 -16.60
CA GLY A 105 -13.91 11.36 -15.81
C GLY A 105 -14.07 9.84 -15.93
N SER A 106 -13.31 9.16 -16.79
CA SER A 106 -13.38 7.71 -17.02
C SER A 106 -12.16 6.97 -16.44
N LEU A 107 -12.40 5.79 -15.86
CA LEU A 107 -11.33 4.88 -15.43
C LEU A 107 -10.88 4.01 -16.61
N LYS A 108 -9.67 4.28 -17.12
CA LYS A 108 -9.08 3.50 -18.21
C LYS A 108 -8.15 2.43 -17.63
N PRO A 109 -8.34 1.14 -17.96
CA PRO A 109 -7.49 0.08 -17.44
C PRO A 109 -6.13 0.06 -18.14
N ILE A 110 -5.09 -0.24 -17.37
CA ILE A 110 -3.72 -0.43 -17.81
C ILE A 110 -3.31 -1.83 -17.36
N MET A 111 -3.06 -2.69 -18.35
CA MET A 111 -2.82 -4.12 -18.13
C MET A 111 -1.33 -4.47 -18.04
N SER A 112 -0.48 -3.65 -18.64
CA SER A 112 0.98 -3.83 -18.69
C SER A 112 1.67 -2.50 -18.36
N PRO A 113 2.86 -2.53 -17.73
CA PRO A 113 3.68 -1.34 -17.54
C PRO A 113 3.97 -0.61 -18.87
N GLU A 114 4.23 -1.35 -19.94
CA GLU A 114 4.53 -0.80 -21.28
C GLU A 114 3.33 -0.07 -21.88
N ASP A 115 2.13 -0.66 -21.74
CA ASP A 115 0.87 -0.02 -22.13
C ASP A 115 0.64 1.27 -21.33
N GLY A 116 1.00 1.25 -20.03
CA GLY A 116 0.95 2.42 -19.17
C GLY A 116 1.84 3.56 -19.68
N VAL A 117 3.10 3.26 -20.02
CA VAL A 117 4.03 4.26 -20.57
C VAL A 117 3.55 4.79 -21.93
N ARG A 118 3.06 3.90 -22.80
CA ARG A 118 2.49 4.28 -24.11
C ARG A 118 1.31 5.23 -23.95
N LYS A 119 0.38 4.93 -23.03
CA LYS A 119 -0.77 5.79 -22.71
C LYS A 119 -0.31 7.13 -22.13
N LEU A 120 0.63 7.13 -21.19
CA LEU A 120 1.19 8.38 -20.64
C LEU A 120 1.81 9.27 -21.73
N LYS A 121 2.57 8.67 -22.67
CA LYS A 121 3.14 9.38 -23.82
C LYS A 121 2.06 9.94 -24.74
N ALA A 122 1.04 9.13 -25.07
CA ALA A 122 -0.10 9.58 -25.87
C ALA A 122 -0.89 10.71 -25.18
N TRP A 123 -0.79 10.80 -23.86
CA TRP A 123 -1.46 11.82 -23.07
C TRP A 123 -0.61 13.08 -22.87
N GLY A 124 0.59 13.13 -23.45
CA GLY A 124 1.50 14.26 -23.34
C GLY A 124 2.13 14.39 -21.95
N ILE A 125 2.02 13.37 -21.10
CA ILE A 125 2.64 13.37 -19.76
C ILE A 125 4.10 12.98 -19.96
N THR A 126 4.98 13.97 -19.91
CA THR A 126 6.41 13.77 -20.12
C THR A 126 6.99 12.86 -19.04
N PRO A 127 7.98 12.02 -19.39
CA PRO A 127 8.82 11.40 -18.38
C PRO A 127 9.49 12.53 -17.59
N HIS A 128 9.28 12.55 -16.27
CA HIS A 128 10.30 13.17 -15.43
C HIS A 128 11.58 12.35 -15.70
N GLY A 129 12.65 13.03 -16.11
CA GLY A 129 13.90 12.40 -16.54
C GLY A 129 14.34 11.37 -15.52
N ASP A 130 14.99 10.30 -16.02
CA ASP A 130 15.54 9.19 -15.26
C ASP A 130 16.11 9.68 -13.92
N THR A 131 15.27 9.68 -12.89
CA THR A 131 15.70 10.00 -11.55
C THR A 131 16.03 8.65 -10.98
N ASP A 132 17.31 8.49 -10.66
CA ASP A 132 17.99 7.27 -10.31
C ASP A 132 17.11 6.31 -9.51
N ALA A 133 17.27 5.01 -9.80
CA ALA A 133 16.58 3.89 -9.17
C ALA A 133 16.68 3.87 -7.62
N ASP A 134 17.45 4.79 -7.02
CA ASP A 134 17.58 5.00 -5.58
C ASP A 134 16.56 5.97 -4.97
N SER A 135 15.82 6.75 -5.75
CA SER A 135 14.80 7.67 -5.24
C SER A 135 13.39 7.05 -5.21
N SER A 136 13.26 5.89 -4.57
CA SER A 136 11.95 5.51 -4.02
C SER A 136 11.43 6.70 -3.21
N PRO A 137 10.17 7.15 -3.36
CA PRO A 137 9.66 8.31 -2.64
C PRO A 137 9.92 8.03 -1.17
N ALA A 138 10.81 8.84 -0.57
CA ALA A 138 11.41 8.55 0.73
C ALA A 138 10.30 8.01 1.62
N ARG A 139 10.38 6.70 1.90
CA ARG A 139 9.52 6.02 2.86
C ARG A 139 9.53 6.99 4.03
N ARG A 140 8.39 7.62 4.33
CA ARG A 140 8.30 8.65 5.36
C ARG A 140 8.48 7.92 6.68
N LEU A 141 9.71 7.48 6.95
CA LEU A 141 10.22 6.93 8.17
C LEU A 141 10.27 8.11 9.12
N ARG A 142 9.10 8.48 9.63
CA ARG A 142 9.03 9.18 10.91
C ARG A 142 9.12 8.13 12.01
N LEU A 143 10.26 7.46 12.09
CA LEU A 143 10.73 6.95 13.37
C LEU A 143 11.41 8.14 14.05
N LYS A 144 10.61 8.93 14.76
CA LYS A 144 11.14 9.66 15.91
C LYS A 144 10.89 8.77 17.11
N CYS A 145 11.77 7.78 17.32
CA CYS A 145 11.93 7.26 18.67
C CYS A 145 12.66 8.37 19.43
N SER A 146 11.94 9.16 20.23
CA SER A 146 12.59 9.96 21.25
C SER A 146 13.17 8.99 22.26
N THR A 147 14.49 8.84 22.28
CA THR A 147 15.20 8.28 23.42
C THR A 147 15.03 9.27 24.57
N ALA A 148 14.04 9.02 25.44
CA ALA A 148 14.06 9.60 26.76
C ALA A 148 15.05 8.77 27.60
N PRO A 149 16.13 9.37 28.14
CA PRO A 149 16.90 8.68 29.16
C PRO A 149 16.05 8.67 30.44
N THR A 150 15.58 7.50 30.85
CA THR A 150 15.07 7.34 32.21
C THR A 150 16.27 7.43 33.14
N SER A 151 16.45 8.59 33.75
CA SER A 151 17.38 8.80 34.85
C SER A 151 16.72 8.37 36.17
N ARG A 152 17.47 7.53 36.89
CA ARG A 152 17.32 7.09 38.31
C ARG A 152 16.22 6.08 38.62
#